data_AF-A0A924DPT3-F1
#
_entry.id   AF-A0A924DPT3-F1
#
_cell.length_a   1.000
_cell.length_b   1.000
_cell.length_c   1.000
_cell.angle_alpha   90.00
_cell.angle_beta   90.00
_cell.angle_gamma   90.00
#
_symmetry.space_group_name_H-M   'P 1'
#
loop_
_entity.id
_entity.type
_entity.pdbx_description
1 polymer ?
#
loop_
_entity_poly.entity_id
_entity_poly.type
_entity_poly.pdbx_seq_one_letter_code
_entity_poly.pdbx_strand_id
1 'polypeptide(L)'
;MKLKTSPLFLLNQFYKIVRFIVLIIGLGSFSTKAFSQEEKPGIVESLERLLDVHRKQYDKNKSKIQSNLKVLSDISDLKDVKIDPQFMRSIIFHSDDKFLRLAQKDECKFLSSLESNLLKTAEGDIVNILVTFKNKDKITESASIPKNDFFEQIYKKKCLNNREFATLFNEANFSKTIEGIKFSVPKNSNECESIHKEWMDNSFTPYLCRIQQIIKKSKNQKQVDLYKDKIPTLQKTYIDNLCNNITSSERFCENYLKNDVWNKVVNGEAPLYKLSYKCQNLLGKKEDVTVQDLKNCAAKLVNEPSICETRGNKNFLSDFPLQNCDNISDALNKSKLVTNYHDCPGSVDNEAITNIHRLVNHFSPRKIKTNKETCGGEANYTFARLNFDIKHDEGWPLKVCYMNHVKEKEECTAYIPGSRVDELLSEDQVIAKILYQQKGAPAKTKCRIVDSRTYSPLRSEFKFGCFIVYDFETCTTLSCNKKVIWEEKQLADIKFIGRPIFDYFPTAFVNERYSFVNMINEVKGTQGRTVKNLTDLKFYLDKISSGVVHGIGCVEDLIPEEFQRTVMNQCHPMPFIIDGYLVKHSETWLVLRAAIDDIHTPRLVLWQNIFNSVSAHSELHPLNTWTLYGIKK
;
A
#
# COMPACT_ATOMS: atom_id res chain seq x y z
N MET A 1 92.86 33.01 -13.62
CA MET A 1 93.44 33.21 -12.28
C MET A 1 93.69 31.83 -11.66
N LYS A 2 94.91 31.66 -11.13
CA LYS A 2 95.59 30.48 -10.58
C LYS A 2 94.76 29.31 -9.99
N LEU A 3 95.20 28.11 -10.39
CA LEU A 3 95.33 26.83 -9.68
C LEU A 3 95.31 26.85 -8.14
N LYS A 4 94.78 25.76 -7.54
CA LYS A 4 95.46 24.83 -6.60
C LYS A 4 94.47 23.71 -6.16
N THR A 5 94.58 22.49 -6.68
CA THR A 5 95.24 21.29 -6.10
C THR A 5 94.69 20.82 -4.73
N SER A 6 94.06 19.62 -4.77
CA SER A 6 93.79 18.58 -3.74
C SER A 6 94.88 18.41 -2.65
N PRO A 7 94.68 17.70 -1.49
CA PRO A 7 94.21 16.29 -1.45
C PRO A 7 93.57 15.70 -0.15
N LEU A 8 93.07 14.46 -0.34
CA LEU A 8 93.04 13.29 0.56
C LEU A 8 92.93 13.49 2.10
N PHE A 9 91.74 13.22 2.66
CA PHE A 9 91.65 12.60 4.02
C PHE A 9 90.34 11.83 4.34
N LEU A 10 89.36 11.71 3.43
CA LEU A 10 88.02 11.21 3.80
C LEU A 10 87.61 9.84 3.21
N LEU A 11 88.55 9.03 2.68
CA LEU A 11 88.20 7.71 2.13
C LEU A 11 88.41 6.53 3.09
N ASN A 12 89.04 6.71 4.26
CA ASN A 12 89.44 5.60 5.12
C ASN A 12 88.52 5.34 6.34
N GLN A 13 87.46 6.14 6.54
CA GLN A 13 86.46 5.90 7.59
C GLN A 13 85.16 5.23 7.10
N PHE A 14 84.84 5.32 5.80
CA PHE A 14 83.63 4.68 5.25
C PHE A 14 83.71 3.15 5.17
N TYR A 15 84.92 2.58 5.08
CA TYR A 15 85.10 1.14 4.91
C TYR A 15 84.92 0.32 6.20
N LYS A 16 85.02 0.95 7.39
CA LYS A 16 84.81 0.28 8.69
C LYS A 16 83.35 0.20 9.12
N ILE A 17 82.50 1.14 8.67
CA ILE A 17 81.07 1.15 9.02
C ILE A 17 80.28 0.15 8.16
N VAL A 18 80.66 -0.03 6.89
CA VAL A 18 80.00 -0.99 5.98
C VAL A 18 80.25 -2.46 6.37
N ARG A 19 81.42 -2.78 6.96
CA ARG A 19 81.70 -4.14 7.46
C ARG A 19 80.91 -4.53 8.71
N PHE A 20 80.47 -3.58 9.52
CA PHE A 20 79.70 -3.88 10.74
C PHE A 20 78.20 -4.11 10.45
N ILE A 21 77.65 -3.47 9.42
CA ILE A 21 76.24 -3.64 9.00
C ILE A 21 76.04 -4.98 8.28
N VAL A 22 77.02 -5.45 7.49
CA VAL A 22 76.91 -6.74 6.78
C VAL A 22 77.04 -7.95 7.72
N LEU A 23 77.72 -7.80 8.87
CA LEU A 23 77.89 -8.88 9.85
C LEU A 23 76.66 -9.07 10.76
N ILE A 24 75.85 -8.03 10.98
CA ILE A 24 74.57 -8.13 11.73
C ILE A 24 73.45 -8.70 10.85
N ILE A 25 73.50 -8.49 9.53
CA ILE A 25 72.54 -9.07 8.57
C ILE A 25 72.91 -10.55 8.25
N GLY A 26 74.18 -10.94 8.38
CA GLY A 26 74.65 -12.30 8.09
C GLY A 26 74.44 -13.35 9.21
N LEU A 27 74.22 -12.95 10.46
CA LEU A 27 74.08 -13.87 11.60
C LEU A 27 72.63 -14.02 12.11
N GLY A 28 71.66 -13.30 11.55
CA GLY A 28 70.23 -13.50 11.81
C GLY A 28 69.56 -14.60 10.97
N SER A 29 70.28 -15.21 10.02
CA SER A 29 69.71 -16.18 9.06
C SER A 29 69.85 -17.66 9.47
N PHE A 30 70.32 -17.95 10.69
CA PHE A 30 70.39 -19.31 11.24
C PHE A 30 69.73 -19.37 12.62
N SER A 31 68.40 -19.30 12.68
CA SER A 31 67.53 -20.05 13.62
C SER A 31 66.12 -19.47 13.68
N THR A 32 65.35 -19.63 12.61
CA THR A 32 63.91 -19.92 12.69
C THR A 32 63.53 -20.79 11.49
N LYS A 33 63.97 -22.05 11.49
CA LYS A 33 63.08 -23.13 11.05
C LYS A 33 61.99 -23.30 12.12
N ALA A 34 61.23 -22.24 12.38
CA ALA A 34 59.85 -22.44 12.76
C ALA A 34 59.21 -23.06 11.53
N PHE A 35 58.65 -24.26 11.68
CA PHE A 35 57.72 -24.80 10.71
C PHE A 35 56.86 -23.63 10.20
N SER A 36 57.01 -23.29 8.91
CA SER A 36 55.93 -22.67 8.16
C SER A 36 54.78 -23.66 8.30
N GLN A 37 53.95 -23.48 9.33
CA GLN A 37 52.61 -24.03 9.30
C GLN A 37 52.05 -23.51 7.97
N GLU A 38 51.82 -24.41 7.02
CA GLU A 38 50.95 -24.12 5.89
C GLU A 38 49.79 -23.30 6.47
N GLU A 39 49.61 -22.06 6.01
CA GLU A 39 48.47 -21.25 6.39
C GLU A 39 47.25 -22.10 6.07
N LYS A 40 46.69 -22.74 7.09
CA LYS A 40 45.50 -23.55 6.93
C LYS A 40 44.44 -22.56 6.48
N PRO A 41 43.93 -22.67 5.25
CA PRO A 41 42.99 -21.70 4.74
C PRO A 41 41.82 -21.59 5.73
N GLY A 42 41.37 -20.38 6.00
CA GLY A 42 40.20 -20.16 6.87
C GLY A 42 39.00 -20.97 6.35
N ILE A 43 37.99 -21.22 7.18
CA ILE A 43 36.84 -22.07 6.79
C ILE A 43 36.18 -21.57 5.49
N VAL A 44 36.07 -20.25 5.32
CA VAL A 44 35.51 -19.62 4.11
C VAL A 44 36.42 -19.86 2.90
N GLU A 45 37.72 -19.59 3.04
CA GLU A 45 38.70 -19.79 1.96
C GLU A 45 38.83 -21.28 1.56
N SER A 46 38.74 -22.18 2.54
CA SER A 46 38.69 -23.62 2.33
C SER A 46 37.46 -24.04 1.52
N LEU A 47 36.29 -23.45 1.82
CA LEU A 47 35.06 -23.70 1.08
C LEU A 47 35.13 -23.13 -0.34
N GLU A 48 35.66 -21.92 -0.52
CA GLU A 48 35.86 -21.31 -1.84
C GLU A 48 36.79 -22.16 -2.72
N ARG A 49 37.93 -22.61 -2.17
CA ARG A 49 38.84 -23.53 -2.87
C ARG A 49 38.16 -24.85 -3.22
N LEU A 50 37.32 -25.39 -2.33
CA LEU A 50 36.57 -26.63 -2.58
C LEU A 50 35.53 -26.43 -3.70
N LEU A 51 34.82 -25.31 -3.73
CA LEU A 51 33.88 -24.95 -4.79
C LEU A 51 34.59 -24.82 -6.15
N ASP A 52 35.78 -24.22 -6.19
CA ASP A 52 36.59 -24.08 -7.40
C ASP A 52 37.10 -25.43 -7.93
N VAL A 53 37.59 -26.29 -7.04
CA VAL A 53 38.01 -27.66 -7.39
C VAL A 53 36.81 -28.44 -7.94
N HIS A 54 35.67 -28.36 -7.25
CA HIS A 54 34.45 -29.02 -7.68
C HIS A 54 33.98 -28.53 -9.06
N ARG A 55 34.01 -27.21 -9.31
CA ARG A 55 33.65 -26.62 -10.61
C ARG A 55 34.51 -27.17 -11.74
N LYS A 56 35.84 -27.21 -11.57
CA LYS A 56 36.76 -27.80 -12.54
C LYS A 56 36.49 -29.28 -12.79
N GLN A 57 36.16 -30.04 -11.74
CA GLN A 57 35.79 -31.47 -11.88
C GLN A 57 34.47 -31.65 -12.62
N TYR A 58 33.47 -30.81 -12.33
CA TYR A 58 32.18 -30.81 -13.00
C TYR A 58 32.32 -30.52 -14.49
N ASP A 59 33.06 -29.48 -14.87
CA ASP A 59 33.27 -29.09 -16.28
C ASP A 59 34.00 -30.19 -17.06
N LYS A 60 35.01 -30.82 -16.43
CA LYS A 60 35.73 -31.97 -17.00
C LYS A 60 34.82 -33.20 -17.18
N ASN A 61 33.94 -33.47 -16.23
CA ASN A 61 33.01 -34.61 -16.34
C ASN A 61 31.95 -34.35 -17.41
N LYS A 62 31.38 -33.14 -17.45
CA LYS A 62 30.39 -32.72 -18.44
C LYS A 62 30.94 -32.82 -19.86
N SER A 63 32.13 -32.26 -20.11
CA SER A 63 32.80 -32.33 -21.42
C SER A 63 33.04 -33.78 -21.86
N LYS A 64 33.45 -34.66 -20.94
CA LYS A 64 33.60 -36.11 -21.20
C LYS A 64 32.26 -36.79 -21.56
N ILE A 65 31.18 -36.45 -20.88
CA ILE A 65 29.85 -37.01 -21.14
C ILE A 65 29.29 -36.46 -22.47
N GLN A 66 29.52 -35.18 -22.77
CA GLN A 66 29.12 -34.56 -24.03
C GLN A 66 29.94 -35.04 -25.23
N SER A 67 31.20 -35.41 -25.07
CA SER A 67 32.00 -36.02 -26.14
C SER A 67 31.57 -37.46 -26.49
N ASN A 68 30.83 -38.13 -25.59
CA ASN A 68 30.31 -39.48 -25.78
C ASN A 68 28.86 -39.48 -26.32
N LEU A 69 28.55 -38.61 -27.29
CA LEU A 69 27.24 -38.52 -27.94
C LEU A 69 26.93 -39.78 -28.78
N LYS A 70 26.63 -40.91 -28.12
CA LYS A 70 25.66 -41.85 -28.67
C LYS A 70 24.33 -41.09 -28.64
N VAL A 71 23.86 -40.66 -29.81
CA VAL A 71 22.51 -40.11 -29.97
C VAL A 71 21.55 -41.15 -29.41
N LEU A 72 21.00 -40.88 -28.23
CA LEU A 72 19.93 -41.68 -27.62
C LEU A 72 18.70 -41.50 -28.48
N SER A 73 18.61 -42.25 -29.58
CA SER A 73 17.51 -42.15 -30.54
C SER A 73 16.15 -42.51 -29.91
N ASP A 74 16.16 -43.28 -28.81
CA ASP A 74 14.99 -43.54 -27.96
C ASP A 74 15.37 -43.53 -26.47
N ILE A 75 15.19 -42.38 -25.81
CA ILE A 75 15.39 -42.21 -24.36
C ILE A 75 14.40 -43.10 -23.55
N SER A 76 13.28 -43.51 -24.14
CA SER A 76 12.27 -44.38 -23.54
C SER A 76 12.74 -45.81 -23.26
N ASP A 77 13.80 -46.29 -23.93
CA ASP A 77 14.31 -47.65 -23.82
C ASP A 77 15.35 -47.82 -22.69
N LEU A 78 15.72 -46.72 -22.02
CA LEU A 78 16.73 -46.73 -20.97
C LEU A 78 16.16 -47.33 -19.67
N LYS A 79 16.79 -48.41 -19.20
CA LYS A 79 16.49 -49.01 -17.89
C LYS A 79 17.42 -48.42 -16.81
N ASP A 80 16.90 -48.28 -15.59
CA ASP A 80 17.63 -47.78 -14.40
C ASP A 80 18.26 -46.38 -14.56
N VAL A 81 17.59 -45.42 -15.21
CA VAL A 81 18.11 -44.05 -15.32
C VAL A 81 18.19 -43.38 -13.95
N LYS A 82 19.39 -42.95 -13.57
CA LYS A 82 19.69 -42.22 -12.32
C LYS A 82 20.45 -40.94 -12.63
N ILE A 83 20.25 -39.90 -11.82
CA ILE A 83 21.03 -38.68 -11.92
C ILE A 83 22.50 -38.97 -11.59
N ASP A 84 23.43 -38.43 -12.38
CA ASP A 84 24.87 -38.62 -12.18
C ASP A 84 25.31 -38.10 -10.79
N PRO A 85 26.13 -38.84 -10.02
CA PRO A 85 26.55 -38.43 -8.69
C PRO A 85 27.33 -37.11 -8.64
N GLN A 86 28.14 -36.79 -9.65
CA GLN A 86 28.87 -35.51 -9.70
C GLN A 86 27.92 -34.36 -10.04
N PHE A 87 26.92 -34.61 -10.88
CA PHE A 87 25.86 -33.65 -11.13
C PHE A 87 25.02 -33.37 -9.88
N MET A 88 24.69 -34.40 -9.10
CA MET A 88 23.99 -34.25 -7.82
C MET A 88 24.82 -33.44 -6.81
N ARG A 89 26.14 -33.69 -6.72
CA ARG A 89 27.04 -32.87 -5.89
C ARG A 89 27.04 -31.40 -6.33
N SER A 90 27.06 -31.14 -7.63
CA SER A 90 26.94 -29.80 -8.18
C SER A 90 25.64 -29.11 -7.77
N ILE A 91 24.52 -29.83 -7.80
CA ILE A 91 23.24 -29.32 -7.31
C ILE A 91 23.32 -28.91 -5.84
N ILE A 92 23.87 -29.78 -4.99
CA ILE A 92 23.95 -29.56 -3.54
C ILE A 92 24.85 -28.36 -3.20
N PHE A 93 25.97 -28.18 -3.91
CA PHE A 93 26.91 -27.11 -3.60
C PHE A 93 26.50 -25.72 -4.14
N HIS A 94 25.69 -25.67 -5.19
CA HIS A 94 25.41 -24.41 -5.90
C HIS A 94 23.95 -23.94 -5.82
N SER A 95 23.04 -24.76 -5.28
CA SER A 95 21.66 -24.35 -5.04
C SER A 95 21.53 -23.57 -3.72
N ASP A 96 20.53 -22.70 -3.64
CA ASP A 96 20.19 -22.00 -2.40
C ASP A 96 19.70 -23.02 -1.35
N ASP A 97 20.25 -22.98 -0.13
CA ASP A 97 19.91 -23.90 0.98
C ASP A 97 18.40 -24.02 1.15
N LYS A 98 17.68 -22.92 0.99
CA LYS A 98 16.23 -22.92 1.22
C LYS A 98 15.47 -23.81 0.24
N PHE A 99 15.92 -23.90 -1.00
CA PHE A 99 15.33 -24.78 -2.00
C PHE A 99 15.87 -26.20 -1.92
N LEU A 100 17.10 -26.40 -1.43
CA LEU A 100 17.62 -27.72 -1.11
C LEU A 100 16.81 -28.39 0.00
N ARG A 101 16.47 -27.67 1.07
CA ARG A 101 15.62 -28.22 2.14
C ARG A 101 14.22 -28.58 1.66
N LEU A 102 13.64 -27.80 0.74
CA LEU A 102 12.37 -28.15 0.08
C LEU A 102 12.51 -29.43 -0.75
N ALA A 103 13.62 -29.56 -1.49
CA ALA A 103 13.90 -30.70 -2.36
C ALA A 103 14.22 -32.00 -1.59
N GLN A 104 14.70 -31.92 -0.34
CA GLN A 104 15.10 -33.09 0.46
C GLN A 104 13.93 -33.92 1.02
N LYS A 105 12.69 -33.43 0.91
CA LYS A 105 11.51 -34.08 1.50
C LYS A 105 11.17 -35.43 0.85
N ASP A 106 11.14 -35.46 -0.47
CA ASP A 106 10.84 -36.66 -1.26
C ASP A 106 11.36 -36.52 -2.69
N GLU A 107 11.42 -37.65 -3.41
CA GLU A 107 11.95 -37.68 -4.78
C GLU A 107 11.12 -36.80 -5.75
N CYS A 108 9.80 -36.78 -5.65
CA CYS A 108 8.96 -35.98 -6.55
C CYS A 108 9.08 -34.48 -6.27
N LYS A 109 9.36 -34.07 -5.02
CA LYS A 109 9.72 -32.69 -4.67
C LYS A 109 11.08 -32.28 -5.16
N PHE A 110 12.07 -33.17 -5.05
CA PHE A 110 13.37 -32.93 -5.65
C PHE A 110 13.23 -32.67 -7.16
N LEU A 111 12.48 -33.53 -7.85
CA LEU A 111 12.26 -33.45 -9.29
C LEU A 111 11.44 -32.22 -9.70
N SER A 112 10.38 -31.86 -8.97
CA SER A 112 9.62 -30.64 -9.26
C SER A 112 10.42 -29.36 -8.97
N SER A 113 11.30 -29.36 -7.96
CA SER A 113 12.22 -28.25 -7.69
C SER A 113 13.28 -28.09 -8.79
N LEU A 114 13.76 -29.23 -9.31
CA LEU A 114 14.65 -29.29 -10.46
C LEU A 114 13.94 -28.81 -11.73
N GLU A 115 12.70 -29.27 -12.01
CA GLU A 115 11.86 -28.82 -13.14
C GLU A 115 11.59 -27.32 -13.07
N SER A 116 11.35 -26.82 -11.85
CA SER A 116 11.01 -25.42 -11.56
C SER A 116 12.19 -24.43 -11.60
N ASN A 117 13.40 -24.89 -11.98
CA ASN A 117 14.64 -24.08 -11.99
C ASN A 117 14.99 -23.48 -10.60
N LEU A 118 14.55 -24.10 -9.51
CA LEU A 118 14.93 -23.67 -8.16
C LEU A 118 16.31 -24.18 -7.76
N LEU A 119 16.71 -25.32 -8.32
CA LEU A 119 18.01 -25.94 -8.14
C LEU A 119 18.98 -25.53 -9.25
N LYS A 120 20.25 -25.33 -8.88
CA LYS A 120 21.31 -24.81 -9.75
C LYS A 120 22.56 -25.65 -9.65
N THR A 121 23.36 -25.62 -10.70
CA THR A 121 24.69 -26.25 -10.75
C THR A 121 25.77 -25.17 -10.77
N ALA A 122 27.05 -25.57 -10.86
CA ALA A 122 28.19 -24.66 -11.01
C ALA A 122 28.07 -23.69 -12.21
N GLU A 123 27.26 -24.03 -13.23
CA GLU A 123 27.01 -23.19 -14.40
C GLU A 123 25.75 -22.29 -14.25
N GLY A 124 25.06 -22.37 -13.12
CA GLY A 124 23.78 -21.69 -12.88
C GLY A 124 22.59 -22.55 -13.29
N ASP A 125 21.75 -22.03 -14.19
CA ASP A 125 20.49 -22.66 -14.57
C ASP A 125 20.72 -23.95 -15.37
N ILE A 126 19.92 -24.98 -15.06
CA ILE A 126 20.13 -26.34 -15.57
C ILE A 126 19.42 -26.50 -16.92
N VAL A 127 20.20 -26.59 -18.00
CA VAL A 127 19.70 -26.84 -19.36
C VAL A 127 19.71 -28.33 -19.71
N ASN A 128 20.76 -29.04 -19.31
CA ASN A 128 20.93 -30.47 -19.54
C ASN A 128 21.11 -31.20 -18.21
N ILE A 129 20.57 -32.40 -18.11
CA ILE A 129 20.67 -33.27 -16.93
C ILE A 129 21.62 -34.41 -17.27
N LEU A 130 22.67 -34.54 -16.46
CA LEU A 130 23.63 -35.63 -16.58
C LEU A 130 23.07 -36.86 -15.86
N VAL A 131 22.97 -37.96 -16.58
CA VAL A 131 22.40 -39.21 -16.08
C VAL A 131 23.39 -40.35 -16.25
N THR A 132 23.21 -41.37 -15.42
CA THR A 132 23.80 -42.70 -15.56
C THR A 132 22.69 -43.69 -15.84
N PHE A 133 22.90 -44.60 -16.78
CA PHE A 133 21.92 -45.62 -17.17
C PHE A 133 22.63 -46.93 -17.47
N LYS A 134 21.90 -48.04 -17.41
CA LYS A 134 22.42 -49.33 -17.84
C LYS A 134 22.05 -49.58 -19.30
N ASN A 135 23.04 -49.83 -20.14
CA ASN A 135 22.82 -50.25 -21.52
C ASN A 135 22.27 -51.69 -21.57
N LYS A 136 21.96 -52.20 -22.78
CA LYS A 136 21.42 -53.57 -22.97
C LYS A 136 22.35 -54.66 -22.40
N ASP A 137 23.65 -54.37 -22.32
CA ASP A 137 24.69 -55.26 -21.79
C ASP A 137 24.91 -55.11 -20.27
N LYS A 138 24.04 -54.38 -19.57
CA LYS A 138 24.14 -54.03 -18.13
C LYS A 138 25.38 -53.21 -17.76
N ILE A 139 26.05 -52.59 -18.73
CA ILE A 139 27.17 -51.68 -18.49
C ILE A 139 26.60 -50.30 -18.17
N THR A 140 27.11 -49.67 -17.11
CA THR A 140 26.75 -48.31 -16.73
C THR A 140 27.41 -47.31 -17.68
N GLU A 141 26.61 -46.59 -18.46
CA GLU A 141 27.04 -45.48 -19.30
C GLU A 141 26.48 -44.16 -18.76
N SER A 142 27.09 -43.03 -19.15
CA SER A 142 26.64 -41.68 -18.78
C SER A 142 26.20 -40.92 -20.02
N ALA A 143 25.13 -40.14 -19.90
CA ALA A 143 24.61 -39.30 -20.99
C ALA A 143 24.20 -37.92 -20.48
N SER A 144 24.16 -36.95 -21.40
CA SER A 144 23.63 -35.60 -21.19
C SER A 144 22.30 -35.50 -21.91
N ILE A 145 21.21 -35.38 -21.17
CA ILE A 145 19.85 -35.32 -21.72
C ILE A 145 19.30 -33.90 -21.56
N PRO A 146 18.66 -33.31 -22.59
CA PRO A 146 17.96 -32.04 -22.43
C PRO A 146 16.94 -32.13 -21.29
N LYS A 147 16.90 -31.10 -20.44
CA LYS A 147 16.05 -31.10 -19.25
C LYS A 147 14.59 -31.42 -19.56
N ASN A 148 14.03 -30.86 -20.63
CA ASN A 148 12.63 -31.08 -21.01
C ASN A 148 12.38 -32.55 -21.40
N ASP A 149 13.25 -33.15 -22.20
CA ASP A 149 13.12 -34.55 -22.63
C ASP A 149 13.22 -35.51 -21.44
N PHE A 150 14.11 -35.20 -20.50
CA PHE A 150 14.24 -35.97 -19.27
C PHE A 150 12.97 -35.96 -18.43
N PHE A 151 12.32 -34.80 -18.26
CA PHE A 151 11.06 -34.74 -17.53
C PHE A 151 9.91 -35.41 -18.30
N GLU A 152 9.77 -35.18 -19.60
CA GLU A 152 8.70 -35.79 -20.41
C GLU A 152 8.80 -37.33 -20.49
N GLN A 153 10.00 -37.86 -20.75
CA GLN A 153 10.14 -39.27 -21.12
C GLN A 153 10.45 -40.20 -19.95
N ILE A 154 11.12 -39.68 -18.92
CA ILE A 154 11.60 -40.48 -17.78
C ILE A 154 10.78 -40.17 -16.53
N TYR A 155 10.76 -38.91 -16.07
CA TYR A 155 10.28 -38.64 -14.72
C TYR A 155 8.79 -38.32 -14.56
N LYS A 156 8.11 -37.76 -15.57
CA LYS A 156 6.66 -37.58 -15.52
C LYS A 156 5.90 -38.91 -15.46
N LYS A 157 6.53 -40.03 -15.85
CA LYS A 157 5.99 -41.38 -15.64
C LYS A 157 6.08 -41.85 -14.19
N LYS A 158 7.07 -41.37 -13.43
CA LYS A 158 7.30 -41.72 -12.02
C LYS A 158 6.54 -40.84 -11.05
N CYS A 159 6.44 -39.54 -11.35
CA CYS A 159 5.70 -38.55 -10.57
C CYS A 159 4.55 -37.98 -11.41
N LEU A 160 3.48 -38.77 -11.60
CA LEU A 160 2.37 -38.47 -12.52
C LEU A 160 1.77 -37.07 -12.28
N ASN A 161 1.59 -36.69 -11.02
CA ASN A 161 1.00 -35.40 -10.65
C ASN A 161 1.86 -34.20 -11.09
N ASN A 162 3.19 -34.34 -11.19
CA ASN A 162 4.06 -33.24 -11.63
C ASN A 162 3.76 -32.82 -13.07
N ARG A 163 3.32 -33.75 -13.93
CA ARG A 163 2.91 -33.43 -15.31
C ARG A 163 1.70 -32.48 -15.32
N GLU A 164 0.72 -32.75 -14.47
CA GLU A 164 -0.47 -31.92 -14.33
C GLU A 164 -0.10 -30.56 -13.74
N PHE A 165 0.73 -30.55 -12.70
CA PHE A 165 1.17 -29.31 -12.04
C PHE A 165 1.94 -28.38 -12.98
N ALA A 166 2.85 -28.91 -13.81
CA ALA A 166 3.54 -28.12 -14.83
C ALA A 166 2.56 -27.45 -15.81
N THR A 167 1.44 -28.12 -16.12
CA THR A 167 0.38 -27.58 -16.97
C THR A 167 -0.45 -26.50 -16.26
N LEU A 168 -0.71 -26.67 -14.96
CA LEU A 168 -1.44 -25.70 -14.14
C LEU A 168 -0.64 -24.39 -13.94
N PHE A 169 0.68 -24.45 -13.84
CA PHE A 169 1.55 -23.30 -13.59
C PHE A 169 2.25 -22.74 -14.85
N ASN A 170 1.83 -23.16 -16.04
CA ASN A 170 2.31 -22.55 -17.29
C ASN A 170 1.77 -21.11 -17.48
N GLU A 171 2.31 -20.37 -18.45
CA GLU A 171 1.94 -18.96 -18.69
C GLU A 171 0.45 -18.75 -19.05
N ALA A 172 -0.24 -19.77 -19.56
CA ALA A 172 -1.65 -19.71 -19.91
C ALA A 172 -2.58 -19.92 -18.70
N ASN A 173 -2.20 -20.80 -17.77
CA ASN A 173 -3.09 -21.29 -16.71
C ASN A 173 -2.76 -20.76 -15.31
N PHE A 174 -1.55 -20.26 -15.06
CA PHE A 174 -1.10 -19.92 -13.70
C PHE A 174 -2.05 -18.98 -12.95
N SER A 175 -2.66 -18.02 -13.64
CA SER A 175 -3.57 -17.03 -13.03
C SER A 175 -4.80 -17.72 -12.44
N LYS A 176 -5.46 -18.59 -13.20
CA LYS A 176 -6.61 -19.39 -12.71
C LYS A 176 -6.19 -20.35 -11.59
N THR A 177 -5.02 -20.96 -11.71
CA THR A 177 -4.49 -21.86 -10.69
C THR A 177 -4.26 -21.13 -9.38
N ILE A 178 -3.64 -19.94 -9.42
CA ILE A 178 -3.39 -19.13 -8.21
C ILE A 178 -4.71 -18.65 -7.60
N GLU A 179 -5.69 -18.26 -8.40
CA GLU A 179 -7.03 -17.89 -7.92
C GLU A 179 -7.73 -19.07 -7.20
N GLY A 180 -7.50 -20.30 -7.65
CA GLY A 180 -8.03 -21.51 -7.02
C GLY A 180 -7.32 -21.95 -5.74
N ILE A 181 -6.14 -21.37 -5.42
CA ILE A 181 -5.36 -21.71 -4.23
C ILE A 181 -5.81 -20.83 -3.05
N LYS A 182 -6.11 -21.46 -1.91
CA LYS A 182 -6.43 -20.75 -0.68
C LYS A 182 -5.16 -20.33 0.06
N PHE A 183 -4.82 -19.05 0.01
CA PHE A 183 -3.73 -18.46 0.78
C PHE A 183 -4.21 -18.04 2.18
N SER A 184 -4.23 -18.99 3.12
CA SER A 184 -4.67 -18.76 4.50
C SER A 184 -3.70 -17.84 5.25
N VAL A 185 -4.23 -16.74 5.79
CA VAL A 185 -3.51 -15.84 6.71
C VAL A 185 -3.73 -16.34 8.14
N PRO A 186 -2.66 -16.68 8.89
CA PRO A 186 -2.78 -17.23 10.23
C PRO A 186 -3.27 -16.19 11.24
N LYS A 187 -4.03 -16.63 12.25
CA LYS A 187 -4.50 -15.77 13.35
C LYS A 187 -3.64 -15.88 14.61
N ASN A 188 -2.87 -16.95 14.74
CA ASN A 188 -2.00 -17.22 15.88
C ASN A 188 -0.78 -18.06 15.46
N SER A 189 0.20 -18.18 16.36
CA SER A 189 1.47 -18.88 16.09
C SER A 189 1.26 -20.34 15.68
N ASN A 190 0.41 -21.09 16.40
CA ASN A 190 0.19 -22.51 16.16
C ASN A 190 -0.46 -22.76 14.79
N GLU A 191 -1.45 -21.93 14.43
CA GLU A 191 -2.07 -21.97 13.10
C GLU A 191 -1.04 -21.63 12.01
N CYS A 192 -0.17 -20.64 12.26
CA CYS A 192 0.87 -20.27 11.31
C CYS A 192 1.90 -21.38 11.07
N GLU A 193 2.39 -22.01 12.13
CA GLU A 193 3.33 -23.14 12.01
C GLU A 193 2.70 -24.31 11.25
N SER A 194 1.42 -24.58 11.49
CA SER A 194 0.66 -25.60 10.77
C SER A 194 0.55 -25.28 9.29
N ILE A 195 0.16 -24.05 8.94
CA ILE A 195 0.09 -23.56 7.56
C ILE A 195 1.47 -23.63 6.87
N HIS A 196 2.54 -23.23 7.57
CA HIS A 196 3.90 -23.31 7.02
C HIS A 196 4.31 -24.75 6.73
N LYS A 197 4.01 -25.67 7.65
CA LYS A 197 4.25 -27.11 7.45
C LYS A 197 3.44 -27.66 6.27
N GLU A 198 2.16 -27.29 6.15
CA GLU A 198 1.33 -27.65 5.00
C GLU A 198 1.96 -27.18 3.69
N TRP A 199 2.48 -25.95 3.63
CA TRP A 199 3.21 -25.46 2.45
C TRP A 199 4.50 -26.22 2.17
N MET A 200 5.26 -26.58 3.21
CA MET A 200 6.43 -27.44 3.05
C MET A 200 6.08 -28.81 2.49
N ASP A 201 4.88 -29.30 2.81
CA ASP A 201 4.39 -30.59 2.37
C ASP A 201 3.66 -30.52 0.99
N ASN A 202 3.19 -29.34 0.59
CA ASN A 202 2.43 -29.09 -0.65
C ASN A 202 3.27 -29.24 -1.92
N SER A 203 2.73 -29.94 -2.93
CA SER A 203 3.40 -30.18 -4.21
C SER A 203 3.41 -28.98 -5.17
N PHE A 204 2.59 -27.95 -4.93
CA PHE A 204 2.59 -26.70 -5.70
C PHE A 204 3.72 -25.75 -5.32
N THR A 205 4.30 -25.91 -4.13
CA THR A 205 5.28 -24.97 -3.56
C THR A 205 6.49 -24.72 -4.48
N PRO A 206 7.10 -25.73 -5.13
CA PRO A 206 8.18 -25.50 -6.09
C PRO A 206 7.76 -24.61 -7.27
N TYR A 207 6.54 -24.77 -7.79
CA TYR A 207 6.03 -23.97 -8.90
C TYR A 207 5.69 -22.53 -8.47
N LEU A 208 5.14 -22.35 -7.27
CA LEU A 208 4.93 -21.02 -6.68
C LEU A 208 6.26 -20.28 -6.50
N CYS A 209 7.29 -20.96 -6.00
CA CYS A 209 8.60 -20.36 -5.85
C CYS A 209 9.31 -20.09 -7.17
N ARG A 210 9.02 -20.85 -8.23
CA ARG A 210 9.46 -20.48 -9.59
C ARG A 210 8.90 -19.13 -10.01
N ILE A 211 7.61 -18.89 -9.80
CA ILE A 211 6.98 -17.60 -10.12
C ILE A 211 7.69 -16.47 -9.37
N GLN A 212 7.97 -16.67 -8.08
CA GLN A 212 8.72 -15.71 -7.27
C GLN A 212 10.12 -15.43 -7.82
N GLN A 213 10.86 -16.47 -8.22
CA GLN A 213 12.19 -16.30 -8.82
C GLN A 213 12.11 -15.56 -10.15
N ILE A 214 11.10 -15.82 -10.98
CA ILE A 214 10.88 -15.08 -12.24
C ILE A 214 10.65 -13.59 -11.93
N ILE A 215 9.75 -13.26 -11.00
CA ILE A 215 9.43 -11.86 -10.65
C ILE A 215 10.67 -11.12 -10.13
N LYS A 216 11.56 -11.78 -9.37
CA LYS A 216 12.72 -11.13 -8.75
C LYS A 216 13.99 -11.10 -9.61
N LYS A 217 14.24 -12.14 -10.39
CA LYS A 217 15.56 -12.37 -11.02
C LYS A 217 15.51 -12.48 -12.55
N SER A 218 14.33 -12.55 -13.17
CA SER A 218 14.25 -12.67 -14.63
C SER A 218 14.71 -11.39 -15.32
N LYS A 219 15.49 -11.55 -16.39
CA LYS A 219 15.84 -10.45 -17.31
C LYS A 219 14.73 -10.16 -18.32
N ASN A 220 13.75 -11.06 -18.46
CA ASN A 220 12.64 -10.91 -19.41
C ASN A 220 11.52 -10.06 -18.78
N GLN A 221 11.58 -8.75 -19.02
CA GLN A 221 10.63 -7.80 -18.44
C GLN A 221 9.17 -8.11 -18.81
N LYS A 222 8.88 -8.54 -20.04
CA LYS A 222 7.52 -8.90 -20.48
C LYS A 222 6.92 -10.03 -19.64
N GLN A 223 7.74 -11.02 -19.27
CA GLN A 223 7.32 -12.12 -18.43
C GLN A 223 7.11 -11.68 -16.99
N VAL A 224 7.98 -10.81 -16.47
CA VAL A 224 7.82 -10.22 -15.13
C VAL A 224 6.51 -9.43 -15.03
N ASP A 225 6.22 -8.59 -16.02
CA ASP A 225 5.01 -7.78 -16.07
C ASP A 225 3.76 -8.65 -16.16
N LEU A 226 3.78 -9.72 -16.98
CA LEU A 226 2.69 -10.70 -17.08
C LEU A 226 2.31 -11.28 -15.71
N TYR A 227 3.29 -11.71 -14.91
CA TYR A 227 3.03 -12.25 -13.58
C TYR A 227 2.61 -11.16 -12.58
N LYS A 228 3.21 -9.97 -12.65
CA LYS A 228 2.83 -8.85 -11.77
C LYS A 228 1.40 -8.38 -11.99
N ASP A 229 0.94 -8.36 -13.24
CA ASP A 229 -0.39 -7.86 -13.59
C ASP A 229 -1.50 -8.88 -13.32
N LYS A 230 -1.23 -10.17 -13.54
CA LYS A 230 -2.22 -11.23 -13.40
C LYS A 230 -2.32 -11.84 -12.00
N ILE A 231 -1.34 -11.61 -11.11
CA ILE A 231 -1.39 -12.12 -9.74
C ILE A 231 -1.78 -10.98 -8.79
N PRO A 232 -2.83 -11.13 -7.97
CA PRO A 232 -3.20 -10.09 -7.02
C PRO A 232 -2.12 -9.88 -5.94
N THR A 233 -2.13 -8.69 -5.33
CA THR A 233 -1.05 -8.25 -4.42
C THR A 233 -0.85 -9.17 -3.23
N LEU A 234 -1.93 -9.63 -2.58
CA LEU A 234 -1.85 -10.55 -1.44
C LEU A 234 -1.08 -11.83 -1.80
N GLN A 235 -1.45 -12.48 -2.91
CA GLN A 235 -0.81 -13.71 -3.35
C GLN A 235 0.66 -13.48 -3.73
N LYS A 236 0.99 -12.35 -4.38
CA LYS A 236 2.39 -12.00 -4.68
C LYS A 236 3.22 -11.87 -3.41
N THR A 237 2.73 -11.11 -2.43
CA THR A 237 3.45 -10.90 -1.17
C THR A 237 3.53 -12.20 -0.35
N TYR A 238 2.46 -12.99 -0.36
CA TYR A 238 2.42 -14.27 0.34
C TYR A 238 3.42 -15.27 -0.23
N ILE A 239 3.43 -15.44 -1.56
CA ILE A 239 4.38 -16.31 -2.26
C ILE A 239 5.81 -15.80 -2.01
N ASP A 240 6.03 -14.48 -2.01
CA ASP A 240 7.35 -13.93 -1.70
C ASP A 240 7.82 -14.27 -0.28
N ASN A 241 6.96 -14.07 0.71
CA ASN A 241 7.24 -14.41 2.10
C ASN A 241 7.49 -15.92 2.26
N LEU A 242 6.62 -16.76 1.69
CA LEU A 242 6.74 -18.22 1.71
C LEU A 242 8.08 -18.67 1.14
N CYS A 243 8.45 -18.21 -0.05
CA CYS A 243 9.65 -18.69 -0.73
C CYS A 243 10.96 -18.10 -0.19
N ASN A 244 10.92 -16.97 0.52
CA ASN A 244 12.09 -16.45 1.23
C ASN A 244 12.27 -17.11 2.60
N ASN A 245 11.18 -17.55 3.24
CA ASN A 245 11.18 -18.10 4.60
C ASN A 245 10.71 -19.56 4.66
N ILE A 246 10.87 -20.31 3.56
CA ILE A 246 10.42 -21.69 3.44
C ILE A 246 11.07 -22.61 4.49
N THR A 247 12.26 -22.27 4.97
CA THR A 247 13.01 -23.04 5.98
C THR A 247 12.80 -22.55 7.42
N SER A 248 12.10 -21.44 7.63
CA SER A 248 11.91 -20.83 8.94
C SER A 248 10.45 -20.45 9.13
N SER A 249 9.72 -21.29 9.88
CA SER A 249 8.33 -21.00 10.26
C SER A 249 8.25 -19.67 11.00
N GLU A 250 9.15 -19.42 11.95
CA GLU A 250 9.22 -18.17 12.72
C GLU A 250 9.25 -16.93 11.82
N ARG A 251 10.19 -16.86 10.85
CA ARG A 251 10.29 -15.70 9.93
C ARG A 251 9.12 -15.61 8.96
N PHE A 252 8.55 -16.74 8.56
CA PHE A 252 7.33 -16.74 7.75
C PHE A 252 6.16 -16.14 8.54
N CYS A 253 6.03 -16.53 9.82
CA CYS A 253 4.95 -16.12 10.72
C CYS A 253 5.08 -14.67 11.19
N GLU A 254 6.30 -14.18 11.37
CA GLU A 254 6.56 -12.81 11.85
C GLU A 254 5.83 -11.75 11.01
N ASN A 255 5.66 -11.99 9.70
CA ASN A 255 4.99 -11.06 8.81
C ASN A 255 3.48 -10.98 9.01
N TYR A 256 2.81 -12.06 9.44
CA TYR A 256 1.35 -12.13 9.55
C TYR A 256 0.83 -11.98 10.98
N LEU A 257 1.66 -12.30 11.98
CA LEU A 257 1.27 -12.21 13.39
C LEU A 257 1.35 -10.78 13.94
N LYS A 258 1.95 -9.86 13.18
CA LYS A 258 1.93 -8.43 13.46
C LYS A 258 0.50 -7.92 13.32
N ASN A 259 -0.10 -7.50 14.43
CA ASN A 259 -1.50 -7.11 14.45
C ASN A 259 -1.73 -5.67 13.94
N ASP A 260 -0.70 -4.91 13.60
CA ASP A 260 -0.89 -3.54 13.11
C ASP A 260 -1.43 -3.50 11.66
N VAL A 261 -2.25 -2.49 11.38
CA VAL A 261 -2.83 -2.32 10.06
C VAL A 261 -1.79 -1.99 9.00
N TRP A 262 -0.64 -1.40 9.39
CA TRP A 262 0.40 -0.96 8.47
C TRP A 262 1.04 -2.15 7.76
N ASN A 263 1.44 -3.17 8.51
CA ASN A 263 1.97 -4.42 7.98
C ASN A 263 0.91 -5.19 7.20
N LYS A 264 -0.35 -5.22 7.65
CA LYS A 264 -1.45 -5.85 6.90
C LYS A 264 -1.65 -5.22 5.52
N VAL A 265 -1.54 -3.89 5.39
CA VAL A 265 -1.61 -3.23 4.07
C VAL A 265 -0.40 -3.60 3.21
N VAL A 266 0.82 -3.58 3.76
CA VAL A 266 2.05 -3.98 3.05
C VAL A 266 1.97 -5.42 2.56
N ASN A 267 1.35 -6.31 3.33
CA ASN A 267 1.13 -7.71 3.00
C ASN A 267 -0.03 -7.94 2.00
N GLY A 268 -0.84 -6.91 1.73
CA GLY A 268 -2.04 -7.03 0.89
C GLY A 268 -3.24 -7.66 1.60
N GLU A 269 -3.20 -7.80 2.92
CA GLU A 269 -4.31 -8.31 3.76
C GLU A 269 -5.37 -7.25 4.01
N ALA A 270 -4.99 -5.97 3.92
CA ALA A 270 -5.88 -4.82 4.08
C ALA A 270 -5.81 -3.88 2.86
N PRO A 271 -6.89 -3.11 2.58
CA PRO A 271 -6.91 -2.20 1.45
C PRO A 271 -5.84 -1.11 1.51
N LEU A 272 -5.25 -0.79 0.34
CA LEU A 272 -4.17 0.19 0.20
C LEU A 272 -4.47 1.55 0.83
N TYR A 273 -5.71 2.03 0.69
CA TYR A 273 -6.13 3.34 1.16
C TYR A 273 -6.03 3.53 2.68
N LYS A 274 -5.93 2.44 3.46
CA LYS A 274 -5.71 2.53 4.92
C LYS A 274 -4.31 3.04 5.30
N LEU A 275 -3.35 3.02 4.37
CA LEU A 275 -1.96 3.46 4.59
C LEU A 275 -1.49 4.51 3.57
N SER A 276 -1.90 4.41 2.30
CA SER A 276 -1.30 5.18 1.20
C SER A 276 -1.35 6.69 1.40
N TYR A 277 -2.50 7.24 1.80
CA TYR A 277 -2.67 8.69 2.02
C TYR A 277 -1.78 9.21 3.13
N LYS A 278 -1.69 8.46 4.24
CA LYS A 278 -0.80 8.81 5.35
C LYS A 278 0.66 8.80 4.90
N CYS A 279 1.07 7.83 4.08
CA CYS A 279 2.41 7.79 3.51
C CYS A 279 2.69 8.91 2.50
N GLN A 280 1.72 9.29 1.67
CA GLN A 280 1.85 10.45 0.78
C GLN A 280 2.12 11.72 1.58
N ASN A 281 1.35 11.94 2.65
CA ASN A 281 1.51 13.10 3.54
C ASN A 281 2.86 13.10 4.26
N LEU A 282 3.25 11.96 4.86
CA LEU A 282 4.50 11.84 5.62
C LEU A 282 5.76 11.95 4.76
N LEU A 283 5.70 11.45 3.52
CA LEU A 283 6.82 11.48 2.58
C LEU A 283 6.82 12.73 1.69
N GLY A 284 5.78 13.56 1.75
CA GLY A 284 5.63 14.75 0.92
C GLY A 284 5.47 14.44 -0.57
N LYS A 285 4.91 13.27 -0.92
CA LYS A 285 4.72 12.84 -2.31
C LYS A 285 3.37 13.32 -2.85
N LYS A 286 3.39 13.95 -4.03
CA LYS A 286 2.18 14.33 -4.78
C LYS A 286 1.60 13.20 -5.63
N GLU A 287 2.40 12.17 -5.90
CA GLU A 287 2.03 11.01 -6.71
C GLU A 287 1.71 9.79 -5.85
N ASP A 288 1.25 8.71 -6.49
CA ASP A 288 0.98 7.43 -5.84
C ASP A 288 2.27 6.86 -5.20
N VAL A 289 2.13 6.31 -3.99
CA VAL A 289 3.24 5.72 -3.26
C VAL A 289 3.66 4.37 -3.84
N THR A 290 4.96 4.16 -4.00
CA THR A 290 5.50 2.88 -4.47
C THR A 290 5.44 1.82 -3.36
N VAL A 291 5.62 0.54 -3.72
CA VAL A 291 5.68 -0.56 -2.74
C VAL A 291 6.81 -0.35 -1.72
N GLN A 292 7.95 0.21 -2.14
CA GLN A 292 9.05 0.48 -1.21
C GLN A 292 8.73 1.65 -0.27
N ASP A 293 8.02 2.67 -0.77
CA ASP A 293 7.55 3.78 0.07
C ASP A 293 6.61 3.28 1.16
N LEU A 294 5.67 2.40 0.82
CA LEU A 294 4.74 1.81 1.78
C LEU A 294 5.47 1.02 2.86
N LYS A 295 6.48 0.22 2.50
CA LYS A 295 7.29 -0.54 3.46
C LYS A 295 8.06 0.37 4.42
N ASN A 296 8.75 1.37 3.88
CA ASN A 296 9.54 2.31 4.69
C ASN A 296 8.64 3.15 5.60
N CYS A 297 7.49 3.60 5.07
CA CYS A 297 6.49 4.35 5.82
C CYS A 297 5.87 3.50 6.94
N ALA A 298 5.44 2.27 6.65
CA ALA A 298 4.90 1.35 7.66
C ALA A 298 5.90 1.11 8.80
N ALA A 299 7.17 0.83 8.46
CA ALA A 299 8.22 0.68 9.47
C ALA A 299 8.39 1.93 10.33
N LYS A 300 8.30 3.13 9.72
CA LYS A 300 8.37 4.39 10.46
C LYS A 300 7.18 4.60 11.40
N LEU A 301 5.96 4.29 10.94
CA LEU A 301 4.74 4.41 11.75
C LEU A 301 4.76 3.48 12.98
N VAL A 302 5.36 2.30 12.85
CA VAL A 302 5.54 1.36 13.97
C VAL A 302 6.61 1.83 14.94
N ASN A 303 7.73 2.37 14.45
CA ASN A 303 8.87 2.75 15.29
C ASN A 303 8.73 4.13 15.95
N GLU A 304 7.92 5.03 15.38
CA GLU A 304 7.72 6.41 15.88
C GLU A 304 6.21 6.74 16.01
N PRO A 305 5.46 6.15 16.97
CA PRO A 305 4.00 6.31 17.02
C PRO A 305 3.47 7.74 17.15
N SER A 306 4.24 8.64 17.78
CA SER A 306 3.88 10.07 17.94
C SER A 306 3.93 10.86 16.64
N ILE A 307 4.53 10.33 15.57
CA ILE A 307 4.58 11.06 14.28
C ILE A 307 3.19 11.28 13.69
N CYS A 308 2.24 10.39 13.98
CA CYS A 308 0.86 10.51 13.51
C CYS A 308 0.14 11.70 14.12
N GLU A 309 0.47 12.08 15.36
CA GLU A 309 -0.19 13.16 16.10
C GLU A 309 0.00 14.51 15.42
N THR A 310 1.13 14.72 14.72
CA THR A 310 1.52 16.02 14.17
C THR A 310 1.62 16.07 12.64
N ARG A 311 1.82 14.93 11.97
CA ARG A 311 2.10 14.89 10.53
C ARG A 311 1.12 14.02 9.74
N GLY A 312 0.09 13.47 10.39
CA GLY A 312 -0.85 12.50 9.80
C GLY A 312 -1.72 13.05 8.66
N ASN A 313 -2.03 14.35 8.66
CA ASN A 313 -2.99 15.01 7.75
C ASN A 313 -2.40 16.24 7.03
N LYS A 314 -1.07 16.32 6.87
CA LYS A 314 -0.40 17.53 6.33
C LYS A 314 -1.08 18.01 5.04
N ASN A 315 -1.49 19.29 5.01
CA ASN A 315 -2.22 19.98 3.94
C ASN A 315 -3.75 19.76 3.89
N PHE A 316 -4.32 18.93 4.74
CA PHE A 316 -5.77 18.71 4.86
C PHE A 316 -6.22 19.20 6.22
N LEU A 317 -6.97 20.31 6.25
CA LEU A 317 -7.45 20.90 7.49
C LEU A 317 -8.45 19.96 8.17
N SER A 318 -8.17 19.58 9.41
CA SER A 318 -9.04 18.81 10.29
C SER A 318 -8.75 19.18 11.75
N ASP A 319 -9.51 18.61 12.67
CA ASP A 319 -9.29 18.74 14.10
C ASP A 319 -7.89 18.23 14.54
N PHE A 320 -7.36 18.83 15.61
CA PHE A 320 -6.00 18.62 16.11
C PHE A 320 -5.96 18.74 17.65
N PRO A 321 -5.19 17.90 18.38
CA PRO A 321 -4.21 16.93 17.91
C PRO A 321 -4.81 15.65 17.33
N LEU A 322 -4.08 15.03 16.39
CA LEU A 322 -4.45 13.73 15.87
C LEU A 322 -4.09 12.61 16.86
N GLN A 323 -4.62 11.41 16.62
CA GLN A 323 -4.27 10.21 17.39
C GLN A 323 -2.87 9.68 17.05
N ASN A 324 -2.23 9.00 18.00
CA ASN A 324 -0.97 8.29 17.75
C ASN A 324 -1.16 7.12 16.76
N CYS A 325 -0.06 6.65 16.16
CA CYS A 325 -0.13 5.62 15.13
C CYS A 325 -0.67 4.28 15.64
N ASP A 326 -0.48 3.96 16.92
CA ASP A 326 -0.95 2.69 17.49
C ASP A 326 -2.47 2.67 17.64
N ASN A 327 -3.05 3.74 18.17
CA ASN A 327 -4.50 3.92 18.29
C ASN A 327 -5.16 3.95 16.91
N ILE A 328 -4.57 4.66 15.94
CA ILE A 328 -5.06 4.67 14.57
C ILE A 328 -5.01 3.26 13.97
N SER A 329 -3.90 2.54 14.20
CA SER A 329 -3.73 1.18 13.70
C SER A 329 -4.80 0.23 14.25
N ASP A 330 -5.02 0.26 15.56
CA ASP A 330 -6.06 -0.52 16.23
C ASP A 330 -7.46 -0.19 15.71
N ALA A 331 -7.74 1.10 15.53
CA ALA A 331 -9.00 1.59 15.00
C ALA A 331 -9.22 1.14 13.54
N LEU A 332 -8.24 1.35 12.66
CA LEU A 332 -8.32 0.98 11.24
C LEU A 332 -8.39 -0.53 11.03
N ASN A 333 -7.83 -1.34 11.93
CA ASN A 333 -7.98 -2.79 11.92
C ASN A 333 -9.43 -3.26 12.10
N LYS A 334 -10.25 -2.48 12.81
CA LYS A 334 -11.67 -2.78 13.08
C LYS A 334 -12.64 -1.97 12.22
N SER A 335 -12.15 -0.89 11.61
CA SER A 335 -12.90 0.02 10.74
C SER A 335 -13.40 -0.68 9.47
N LYS A 336 -14.71 -0.50 9.23
CA LYS A 336 -15.45 -0.94 8.05
C LYS A 336 -15.68 0.16 7.02
N LEU A 337 -15.46 1.43 7.39
CA LEU A 337 -15.71 2.55 6.49
C LEU A 337 -14.79 2.45 5.27
N VAL A 338 -15.35 2.75 4.09
CA VAL A 338 -14.57 2.80 2.85
C VAL A 338 -14.07 4.23 2.71
N THR A 339 -12.75 4.39 2.77
CA THR A 339 -12.06 5.69 2.80
C THR A 339 -11.05 5.77 1.67
N ASN A 340 -11.46 5.43 0.44
CA ASN A 340 -10.61 5.45 -0.75
C ASN A 340 -10.45 6.85 -1.38
N TYR A 341 -10.50 7.87 -0.54
CA TYR A 341 -10.43 9.30 -0.84
C TYR A 341 -10.03 10.02 0.47
N HIS A 342 -9.53 11.25 0.35
CA HIS A 342 -9.26 12.11 1.51
C HIS A 342 -10.39 13.15 1.61
N ASP A 343 -10.68 13.67 2.80
CA ASP A 343 -11.53 14.86 2.94
C ASP A 343 -10.78 15.99 3.67
N CYS A 344 -11.40 17.17 3.76
CA CYS A 344 -10.87 18.30 4.51
C CYS A 344 -11.99 18.97 5.32
N PRO A 345 -12.33 18.40 6.48
CA PRO A 345 -13.37 18.94 7.34
C PRO A 345 -13.26 20.44 7.58
N GLY A 346 -12.04 20.95 7.82
CA GLY A 346 -11.80 22.37 8.10
C GLY A 346 -12.02 23.31 6.91
N SER A 347 -12.27 22.80 5.70
CA SER A 347 -12.62 23.61 4.53
C SER A 347 -14.11 23.57 4.18
N VAL A 348 -14.92 22.84 4.96
CA VAL A 348 -16.36 22.68 4.77
C VAL A 348 -17.09 23.40 5.90
N ASP A 349 -17.99 24.33 5.56
CA ASP A 349 -18.71 25.19 6.51
C ASP A 349 -19.68 24.48 7.45
N ASN A 350 -20.08 23.25 7.10
CA ASN A 350 -21.08 22.50 7.81
C ASN A 350 -20.60 21.06 7.97
N GLU A 351 -20.34 20.68 9.21
CA GLU A 351 -19.85 19.37 9.64
C GLU A 351 -20.76 18.24 9.15
N ALA A 352 -22.08 18.48 9.09
CA ALA A 352 -23.02 17.50 8.56
C ALA A 352 -22.76 17.17 7.09
N ILE A 353 -22.35 18.13 6.25
CA ILE A 353 -22.01 17.87 4.84
C ILE A 353 -20.81 16.93 4.73
N THR A 354 -19.79 17.10 5.58
CA THR A 354 -18.65 16.19 5.66
C THR A 354 -19.08 14.77 6.03
N ASN A 355 -19.95 14.64 7.04
CA ASN A 355 -20.44 13.33 7.46
C ASN A 355 -21.31 12.64 6.39
N ILE A 356 -22.14 13.41 5.68
CA ILE A 356 -22.93 12.96 4.54
C ILE A 356 -22.03 12.44 3.43
N HIS A 357 -20.99 13.20 3.07
CA HIS A 357 -20.03 12.82 2.05
C HIS A 357 -19.39 11.46 2.38
N ARG A 358 -19.05 11.23 3.65
CA ARG A 358 -18.53 9.95 4.15
C ARG A 358 -19.49 8.79 4.00
N LEU A 359 -20.73 8.96 4.44
CA LEU A 359 -21.74 7.90 4.34
C LEU A 359 -22.08 7.57 2.88
N VAL A 360 -22.24 8.58 2.03
CA VAL A 360 -22.54 8.37 0.61
C VAL A 360 -21.40 7.63 -0.10
N ASN A 361 -20.14 8.03 0.13
CA ASN A 361 -19.01 7.32 -0.47
C ASN A 361 -18.80 5.92 0.10
N HIS A 362 -19.20 5.65 1.34
CA HIS A 362 -19.17 4.30 1.88
C HIS A 362 -20.12 3.35 1.13
N PHE A 363 -21.38 3.78 0.90
CA PHE A 363 -22.39 2.94 0.23
C PHE A 363 -22.36 3.01 -1.30
N SER A 364 -21.67 4.00 -1.87
CA SER A 364 -21.45 4.17 -3.30
C SER A 364 -20.04 4.67 -3.60
N PRO A 365 -19.00 3.83 -3.38
CA PRO A 365 -17.62 4.24 -3.54
C PRO A 365 -17.33 4.76 -4.95
N ARG A 366 -16.74 5.95 -5.02
CA ARG A 366 -16.21 6.54 -6.24
C ARG A 366 -14.70 6.63 -6.12
N LYS A 367 -13.97 6.43 -7.22
CA LYS A 367 -12.53 6.73 -7.25
C LYS A 367 -12.39 8.25 -7.39
N ILE A 368 -12.07 8.92 -6.29
CA ILE A 368 -11.89 10.36 -6.24
C ILE A 368 -10.41 10.65 -6.02
N LYS A 369 -9.80 11.44 -6.92
CA LYS A 369 -8.45 11.96 -6.72
C LYS A 369 -8.54 13.30 -6.01
N THR A 370 -8.53 13.25 -4.68
CA THR A 370 -8.63 14.43 -3.84
C THR A 370 -7.29 15.16 -3.75
N ASN A 371 -7.33 16.49 -3.84
CA ASN A 371 -6.22 17.38 -3.48
C ASN A 371 -6.70 18.46 -2.48
N LYS A 372 -5.76 19.27 -1.97
CA LYS A 372 -6.04 20.33 -0.99
C LYS A 372 -7.08 21.33 -1.50
N GLU A 373 -7.04 21.64 -2.79
CA GLU A 373 -7.88 22.67 -3.40
C GLU A 373 -9.31 22.17 -3.72
N THR A 374 -9.49 20.86 -3.94
CA THR A 374 -10.78 20.29 -4.37
C THR A 374 -11.57 19.60 -3.27
N CYS A 375 -10.92 19.18 -2.18
CA CYS A 375 -11.53 18.36 -1.13
C CYS A 375 -12.81 18.98 -0.53
N GLY A 376 -12.86 20.30 -0.32
CA GLY A 376 -14.05 20.97 0.23
C GLY A 376 -15.20 21.02 -0.78
N GLY A 377 -14.88 21.20 -2.07
CA GLY A 377 -15.84 21.15 -3.16
C GLY A 377 -16.41 19.74 -3.36
N GLU A 378 -15.62 18.68 -3.12
CA GLU A 378 -16.06 17.29 -3.23
C GLU A 378 -17.18 16.93 -2.23
N ALA A 379 -17.09 17.42 -0.99
CA ALA A 379 -18.14 17.21 0.01
C ALA A 379 -19.45 17.93 -0.36
N ASN A 380 -19.34 19.21 -0.74
CA ASN A 380 -20.46 20.01 -1.24
C ASN A 380 -21.13 19.39 -2.47
N TYR A 381 -20.33 18.89 -3.40
CA TYR A 381 -20.80 18.20 -4.60
C TYR A 381 -21.66 16.98 -4.26
N THR A 382 -21.19 16.15 -3.33
CA THR A 382 -21.95 14.95 -2.92
C THR A 382 -23.30 15.32 -2.32
N PHE A 383 -23.36 16.36 -1.49
CA PHE A 383 -24.61 16.82 -0.89
C PHE A 383 -25.55 17.49 -1.91
N ALA A 384 -25.02 18.34 -2.80
CA ALA A 384 -25.80 18.96 -3.87
C ALA A 384 -26.43 17.91 -4.79
N ARG A 385 -25.67 16.89 -5.18
CA ARG A 385 -26.16 15.80 -6.02
C ARG A 385 -27.25 14.98 -5.33
N LEU A 386 -27.15 14.76 -4.03
CA LEU A 386 -28.21 14.10 -3.27
C LEU A 386 -29.54 14.86 -3.35
N ASN A 387 -29.50 16.19 -3.22
CA ASN A 387 -30.69 17.06 -3.34
C ASN A 387 -31.28 17.04 -4.75
N PHE A 388 -30.43 17.11 -5.78
CA PHE A 388 -30.89 17.05 -7.17
C PHE A 388 -31.50 15.69 -7.53
N ASP A 389 -30.93 14.59 -7.03
CA ASP A 389 -31.42 13.23 -7.29
C ASP A 389 -32.86 13.03 -6.74
N ILE A 390 -33.23 13.71 -5.64
CA ILE A 390 -34.59 13.70 -5.07
C ILE A 390 -35.48 14.86 -5.55
N LYS A 391 -35.00 15.70 -6.48
CA LYS A 391 -35.69 16.89 -6.99
C LYS A 391 -36.05 17.91 -5.89
N HIS A 392 -35.19 18.06 -4.88
CA HIS A 392 -35.33 19.07 -3.83
C HIS A 392 -34.36 20.23 -4.05
N ASP A 393 -34.62 21.04 -5.08
CA ASP A 393 -33.75 22.17 -5.47
C ASP A 393 -33.60 23.22 -4.36
N GLU A 394 -34.63 23.36 -3.50
CA GLU A 394 -34.62 24.27 -2.36
C GLU A 394 -33.57 23.90 -1.29
N GLY A 395 -33.25 22.61 -1.15
CA GLY A 395 -32.20 22.12 -0.25
C GLY A 395 -30.79 22.49 -0.70
N TRP A 396 -30.63 22.97 -1.94
CA TRP A 396 -29.39 23.53 -2.47
C TRP A 396 -29.56 24.98 -2.94
N PRO A 397 -29.61 25.95 -2.01
CA PRO A 397 -29.97 27.33 -2.31
C PRO A 397 -28.84 28.17 -2.92
N LEU A 398 -27.67 27.58 -3.19
CA LEU A 398 -26.49 28.31 -3.66
C LEU A 398 -26.67 28.79 -5.10
N LYS A 399 -26.58 30.11 -5.29
CA LYS A 399 -26.72 30.75 -6.59
C LYS A 399 -25.68 31.84 -6.80
N VAL A 400 -25.25 32.01 -8.05
CA VAL A 400 -24.49 33.18 -8.50
C VAL A 400 -25.46 34.11 -9.21
N CYS A 401 -25.61 35.33 -8.70
CA CYS A 401 -26.43 36.37 -9.29
C CYS A 401 -25.57 37.39 -10.02
N TYR A 402 -26.07 37.84 -11.18
CA TYR A 402 -25.38 38.78 -12.05
C TYR A 402 -26.37 39.59 -12.89
N MET A 403 -25.95 40.77 -13.35
CA MET A 403 -26.79 41.63 -14.18
C MET A 403 -26.80 41.16 -15.64
N ASN A 404 -27.88 40.56 -16.12
CA ASN A 404 -27.99 40.18 -17.52
C ASN A 404 -28.27 41.43 -18.38
N HIS A 405 -27.23 41.96 -19.05
CA HIS A 405 -27.35 43.14 -19.91
C HIS A 405 -28.24 42.94 -21.14
N VAL A 406 -28.50 41.70 -21.57
CA VAL A 406 -29.39 41.40 -22.70
C VAL A 406 -30.86 41.52 -22.28
N LYS A 407 -31.20 41.10 -21.06
CA LYS A 407 -32.56 41.14 -20.50
C LYS A 407 -32.81 42.33 -19.58
N GLU A 408 -31.79 43.14 -19.30
CA GLU A 408 -31.77 44.23 -18.31
C GLU A 408 -32.29 43.83 -16.91
N LYS A 409 -32.03 42.59 -16.48
CA LYS A 409 -32.46 42.10 -15.16
C LYS A 409 -31.38 41.30 -14.46
N GLU A 410 -31.43 41.26 -13.13
CA GLU A 410 -30.64 40.33 -12.34
C GLU A 410 -31.09 38.88 -12.60
N GLU A 411 -30.14 38.02 -12.95
CA GLU A 411 -30.35 36.60 -13.19
C GLU A 411 -29.47 35.81 -12.23
N CYS A 412 -30.03 34.76 -11.62
CA CYS A 412 -29.33 33.93 -10.64
C CYS A 412 -29.27 32.49 -11.13
N THR A 413 -28.07 31.91 -11.16
CA THR A 413 -27.82 30.54 -11.63
C THR A 413 -27.30 29.69 -10.46
N ALA A 414 -27.84 28.49 -10.28
CA ALA A 414 -27.34 27.57 -9.25
C ALA A 414 -25.87 27.20 -9.50
N TYR A 415 -25.10 27.00 -8.43
CA TYR A 415 -23.71 26.54 -8.52
C TYR A 415 -23.34 25.61 -7.37
N ILE A 416 -22.27 24.84 -7.57
CA ILE A 416 -21.61 24.00 -6.58
C ILE A 416 -20.20 24.54 -6.37
N PRO A 417 -19.79 24.90 -5.13
CA PRO A 417 -18.45 25.40 -4.85
C PRO A 417 -17.34 24.46 -5.32
N GLY A 418 -16.25 25.04 -5.81
CA GLY A 418 -15.09 24.30 -6.32
C GLY A 418 -15.10 24.11 -7.83
N SER A 419 -14.08 23.41 -8.35
CA SER A 419 -13.85 23.20 -9.78
C SER A 419 -13.87 21.73 -10.15
N ARG A 420 -14.68 21.37 -11.14
CA ARG A 420 -14.82 20.00 -11.64
C ARG A 420 -15.15 20.01 -13.13
N VAL A 421 -14.34 19.33 -13.94
CA VAL A 421 -14.51 19.31 -15.40
C VAL A 421 -15.80 18.57 -15.83
N ASP A 422 -16.24 17.60 -15.05
CA ASP A 422 -17.41 16.76 -15.32
C ASP A 422 -18.74 17.34 -14.80
N GLU A 423 -18.71 18.53 -14.18
CA GLU A 423 -19.88 19.12 -13.53
C GLU A 423 -20.19 20.52 -14.08
N LEU A 424 -21.30 20.65 -14.81
CA LEU A 424 -21.72 21.93 -15.40
C LEU A 424 -22.09 22.99 -14.35
N LEU A 425 -22.50 22.54 -13.16
CA LEU A 425 -22.83 23.44 -12.05
C LEU A 425 -21.61 23.82 -11.21
N SER A 426 -20.40 23.36 -11.54
CA SER A 426 -19.21 23.74 -10.78
C SER A 426 -18.94 25.23 -10.91
N GLU A 427 -18.42 25.82 -9.85
CA GLU A 427 -18.27 27.27 -9.69
C GLU A 427 -17.51 27.91 -10.86
N ASP A 428 -16.40 27.29 -11.27
CA ASP A 428 -15.60 27.73 -12.42
C ASP A 428 -16.36 27.71 -13.75
N GLN A 429 -17.20 26.70 -13.98
CA GLN A 429 -17.99 26.57 -15.19
C GLN A 429 -19.17 27.55 -15.22
N VAL A 430 -19.83 27.73 -14.07
CA VAL A 430 -20.92 28.70 -13.93
C VAL A 430 -20.42 30.11 -14.18
N ILE A 431 -19.29 30.51 -13.57
CA ILE A 431 -18.70 31.83 -13.82
C ILE A 431 -18.27 31.98 -15.28
N ALA A 432 -17.62 30.99 -15.89
CA ALA A 432 -17.23 31.05 -17.30
C ALA A 432 -18.45 31.26 -18.23
N LYS A 433 -19.57 30.57 -17.94
CA LYS A 433 -20.83 30.75 -18.67
C LYS A 433 -21.42 32.14 -18.50
N ILE A 434 -21.38 32.70 -17.28
CA ILE A 434 -21.83 34.05 -16.99
C ILE A 434 -21.00 35.08 -17.79
N LEU A 435 -19.68 34.93 -17.82
CA LEU A 435 -18.77 35.80 -18.59
C LEU A 435 -19.03 35.72 -20.10
N TYR A 436 -19.30 34.53 -20.62
CA TYR A 436 -19.71 34.33 -22.02
C TYR A 436 -20.99 35.13 -22.33
N GLN A 437 -22.01 35.03 -21.47
CA GLN A 437 -23.31 35.66 -21.66
C GLN A 437 -23.31 37.19 -21.45
N GLN A 438 -22.55 37.69 -20.48
CA GLN A 438 -22.55 39.12 -20.13
C GLN A 438 -21.51 39.94 -20.90
N LYS A 439 -20.31 39.40 -21.10
CA LYS A 439 -19.13 40.17 -21.55
C LYS A 439 -18.57 39.68 -22.89
N GLY A 440 -19.23 38.70 -23.52
CA GLY A 440 -18.78 38.14 -24.79
C GLY A 440 -17.45 37.42 -24.70
N ALA A 441 -17.10 36.88 -23.51
CA ALA A 441 -15.92 36.04 -23.36
C ALA A 441 -15.98 34.86 -24.35
N PRO A 442 -14.87 34.31 -24.84
CA PRO A 442 -14.90 33.14 -25.71
C PRO A 442 -15.65 31.95 -25.08
N ALA A 443 -16.37 31.16 -25.87
CA ALA A 443 -17.09 29.97 -25.37
C ALA A 443 -16.16 28.92 -24.71
N LYS A 444 -14.86 28.98 -25.00
CA LYS A 444 -13.83 28.11 -24.43
C LYS A 444 -13.14 28.70 -23.18
N THR A 445 -13.60 29.84 -22.67
CA THR A 445 -13.06 30.45 -21.46
C THR A 445 -13.14 29.48 -20.29
N LYS A 446 -12.05 29.37 -19.54
CA LYS A 446 -11.98 28.58 -18.31
C LYS A 446 -11.64 29.51 -17.15
N CYS A 447 -12.40 29.42 -16.07
CA CYS A 447 -12.09 30.11 -14.83
C CYS A 447 -11.23 29.21 -13.94
N ARG A 448 -10.28 29.80 -13.22
CA ARG A 448 -9.45 29.09 -12.25
C ARG A 448 -9.75 29.62 -10.86
N ILE A 449 -9.96 28.71 -9.90
CA ILE A 449 -10.04 29.07 -8.49
C ILE A 449 -8.60 29.17 -7.97
N VAL A 450 -8.26 30.29 -7.33
CA VAL A 450 -6.89 30.62 -6.92
C VAL A 450 -6.89 31.20 -5.51
N ASP A 451 -5.92 30.79 -4.69
CA ASP A 451 -5.70 31.39 -3.38
C ASP A 451 -5.23 32.85 -3.54
N SER A 452 -5.89 33.76 -2.84
CA SER A 452 -5.54 35.17 -2.73
C SER A 452 -4.06 35.43 -2.41
N ARG A 453 -3.39 34.54 -1.66
CA ARG A 453 -1.96 34.67 -1.33
C ARG A 453 -1.03 34.35 -2.49
N THR A 454 -1.50 33.49 -3.41
CA THR A 454 -0.76 33.08 -4.60
C THR A 454 -1.06 33.96 -5.80
N TYR A 455 -2.25 34.55 -5.84
CA TYR A 455 -2.70 35.42 -6.91
C TYR A 455 -1.87 36.71 -6.93
N SER A 456 -1.22 36.98 -8.06
CA SER A 456 -0.45 38.22 -8.28
C SER A 456 -0.65 38.72 -9.71
N PRO A 457 -1.34 39.86 -9.92
CA PRO A 457 -1.61 40.38 -11.26
C PRO A 457 -0.34 40.76 -12.04
N LEU A 458 0.79 40.91 -11.34
CA LEU A 458 2.10 41.20 -11.93
C LEU A 458 2.73 39.98 -12.63
N ARG A 459 2.30 38.76 -12.32
CA ARG A 459 2.82 37.54 -12.96
C ARG A 459 2.08 37.29 -14.26
N SER A 460 2.83 36.90 -15.29
CA SER A 460 2.28 36.59 -16.62
C SER A 460 1.15 35.56 -16.60
N GLU A 461 1.19 34.60 -15.67
CA GLU A 461 0.17 33.55 -15.50
C GLU A 461 -1.19 34.06 -15.01
N PHE A 462 -1.25 35.23 -14.36
CA PHE A 462 -2.47 35.85 -13.84
C PHE A 462 -2.89 37.11 -14.61
N LYS A 463 -2.11 37.47 -15.63
CA LYS A 463 -2.33 38.70 -16.40
C LYS A 463 -3.57 38.63 -17.29
N PHE A 464 -3.82 37.45 -17.87
CA PHE A 464 -4.95 37.24 -18.79
C PHE A 464 -5.77 36.03 -18.35
N GLY A 465 -7.09 36.13 -18.53
CA GLY A 465 -8.04 35.05 -18.22
C GLY A 465 -8.98 35.33 -17.04
N CYS A 466 -9.63 34.27 -16.56
CA CYS A 466 -10.66 34.31 -15.51
C CYS A 466 -10.17 33.67 -14.22
N PHE A 467 -10.26 34.40 -13.11
CA PHE A 467 -9.83 33.93 -11.79
C PHE A 467 -10.92 34.17 -10.74
N ILE A 468 -11.17 33.17 -9.90
CA ILE A 468 -12.04 33.26 -8.73
C ILE A 468 -11.10 33.22 -7.50
N VAL A 469 -10.97 34.34 -6.81
CA VAL A 469 -9.93 34.56 -5.82
C VAL A 469 -10.53 34.67 -4.41
N TYR A 470 -10.05 33.87 -3.48
CA TYR A 470 -10.35 33.95 -2.04
C TYR A 470 -9.21 33.34 -1.21
N ASP A 471 -9.20 33.57 0.12
CA ASP A 471 -8.18 33.01 1.02
C ASP A 471 -8.61 31.60 1.49
N PHE A 472 -7.79 30.59 1.20
CA PHE A 472 -8.08 29.19 1.55
C PHE A 472 -7.80 28.87 3.02
N GLU A 473 -7.05 29.72 3.73
CA GLU A 473 -6.69 29.47 5.13
C GLU A 473 -7.64 30.15 6.11
N THR A 474 -8.17 31.31 5.76
CA THR A 474 -9.03 32.09 6.68
C THR A 474 -10.51 31.92 6.39
N CYS A 475 -10.87 31.27 5.29
CA CYS A 475 -12.26 31.14 4.87
C CYS A 475 -12.56 29.77 4.23
N THR A 476 -13.83 29.40 4.28
CA THR A 476 -14.41 28.11 3.84
C THR A 476 -15.18 28.29 2.53
N THR A 477 -15.53 27.19 1.84
CA THR A 477 -16.12 27.27 0.50
C THR A 477 -17.40 28.12 0.36
N LEU A 478 -18.20 28.26 1.42
CA LEU A 478 -19.46 29.01 1.45
C LEU A 478 -19.33 30.36 2.18
N SER A 479 -18.46 30.47 3.18
CA SER A 479 -18.27 31.70 3.97
C SER A 479 -17.04 32.50 3.53
N CYS A 480 -16.91 32.72 2.21
CA CYS A 480 -15.81 33.44 1.56
C CYS A 480 -16.30 34.70 0.85
N ASN A 481 -15.59 35.83 1.01
CA ASN A 481 -15.74 36.96 0.10
C ASN A 481 -14.96 36.71 -1.19
N LYS A 482 -15.58 35.99 -2.13
CA LYS A 482 -14.96 35.59 -3.41
C LYS A 482 -14.94 36.76 -4.39
N LYS A 483 -13.80 37.00 -5.01
CA LYS A 483 -13.62 38.00 -6.07
C LYS A 483 -13.50 37.33 -7.41
N VAL A 484 -14.32 37.74 -8.38
CA VAL A 484 -14.16 37.31 -9.77
C VAL A 484 -13.34 38.34 -10.52
N ILE A 485 -12.27 37.91 -11.17
CA ILE A 485 -11.36 38.75 -11.95
C ILE A 485 -11.37 38.26 -13.39
N TRP A 486 -11.56 39.18 -14.34
CA TRP A 486 -11.53 38.93 -15.77
C TRP A 486 -10.64 39.95 -16.46
N GLU A 487 -9.58 39.50 -17.13
CA GLU A 487 -8.61 40.37 -17.84
C GLU A 487 -8.14 41.54 -16.96
N GLU A 488 -7.55 41.22 -15.81
CA GLU A 488 -7.08 42.14 -14.75
C GLU A 488 -8.18 42.94 -14.01
N LYS A 489 -9.44 42.93 -14.47
CA LYS A 489 -10.53 43.70 -13.87
C LYS A 489 -11.35 42.87 -12.91
N GLN A 490 -11.49 43.36 -11.68
CA GLN A 490 -12.42 42.77 -10.71
C GLN A 490 -13.87 43.10 -11.11
N LEU A 491 -14.71 42.07 -11.13
CA LEU A 491 -16.14 42.18 -11.42
C LEU A 491 -16.92 42.32 -10.11
N ALA A 492 -17.58 43.46 -9.94
CA ALA A 492 -18.38 43.77 -8.75
C ALA A 492 -19.87 43.42 -8.93
N ASP A 493 -20.30 43.13 -10.15
CA ASP A 493 -21.68 42.80 -10.54
C ASP A 493 -22.03 41.32 -10.33
N ILE A 494 -21.06 40.49 -9.94
CA ILE A 494 -21.25 39.07 -9.66
C ILE A 494 -21.30 38.86 -8.14
N LYS A 495 -22.39 38.24 -7.66
CA LYS A 495 -22.63 37.98 -6.23
C LYS A 495 -22.90 36.51 -6.00
N PHE A 496 -22.26 35.94 -4.98
CA PHE A 496 -22.53 34.58 -4.50
C PHE A 496 -23.54 34.67 -3.35
N ILE A 497 -24.66 33.95 -3.46
CA ILE A 497 -25.73 33.96 -2.47
C ILE A 497 -26.16 32.54 -2.08
N GLY A 498 -26.77 32.44 -0.90
CA GLY A 498 -27.35 31.21 -0.38
C GLY A 498 -26.51 30.56 0.72
N ARG A 499 -27.18 29.82 1.60
CA ARG A 499 -26.56 28.95 2.60
C ARG A 499 -27.42 27.69 2.70
N PRO A 500 -26.86 26.48 2.54
CA PRO A 500 -27.62 25.25 2.70
C PRO A 500 -28.06 25.14 4.16
N ILE A 501 -29.38 25.07 4.36
CA ILE A 501 -30.01 24.78 5.65
C ILE A 501 -30.76 23.48 5.44
N PHE A 502 -30.42 22.47 6.22
CA PHE A 502 -31.03 21.15 6.12
C PHE A 502 -30.99 20.43 7.46
N ASP A 503 -31.91 19.50 7.60
CA ASP A 503 -32.00 18.61 8.75
C ASP A 503 -31.15 17.37 8.50
N TYR A 504 -30.19 17.09 9.37
CA TYR A 504 -29.49 15.80 9.30
C TYR A 504 -30.42 14.67 9.81
N PHE A 505 -31.04 14.88 10.96
CA PHE A 505 -32.23 14.17 11.44
C PHE A 505 -33.43 15.13 11.41
N PRO A 506 -34.65 14.64 11.15
CA PRO A 506 -35.85 15.48 11.13
C PRO A 506 -36.01 16.29 12.41
N THR A 507 -36.10 17.61 12.32
CA THR A 507 -36.45 18.48 13.47
C THR A 507 -37.93 18.81 13.53
N ALA A 508 -38.66 18.58 12.44
CA ALA A 508 -40.11 18.68 12.35
C ALA A 508 -40.68 17.66 11.36
N PHE A 509 -41.91 17.18 11.60
CA PHE A 509 -42.59 16.22 10.72
C PHE A 509 -42.77 16.73 9.29
N VAL A 510 -42.95 18.04 9.10
CA VAL A 510 -43.12 18.65 7.77
C VAL A 510 -41.89 18.53 6.86
N ASN A 511 -40.69 18.46 7.45
CA ASN A 511 -39.42 18.40 6.72
C ASN A 511 -38.77 17.01 6.78
N GLU A 512 -39.47 16.02 7.34
CA GLU A 512 -38.93 14.68 7.58
C GLU A 512 -38.35 14.05 6.30
N ARG A 513 -39.07 14.14 5.19
CA ARG A 513 -38.62 13.59 3.90
C ARG A 513 -37.29 14.18 3.41
N TYR A 514 -37.06 15.47 3.68
CA TYR A 514 -35.87 16.19 3.23
C TYR A 514 -34.70 16.10 4.22
N SER A 515 -34.88 15.39 5.34
CA SER A 515 -33.76 15.09 6.22
C SER A 515 -32.77 14.14 5.56
N PHE A 516 -31.47 14.28 5.86
CA PHE A 516 -30.44 13.44 5.26
C PHE A 516 -30.71 11.94 5.42
N VAL A 517 -31.13 11.50 6.61
CA VAL A 517 -31.42 10.08 6.89
C VAL A 517 -32.46 9.52 5.93
N ASN A 518 -33.44 10.32 5.51
CA ASN A 518 -34.46 9.90 4.55
C ASN A 518 -33.99 10.07 3.10
N MET A 519 -33.25 11.13 2.79
CA MET A 519 -32.68 11.34 1.45
C MET A 519 -31.74 10.19 1.03
N ILE A 520 -30.86 9.73 1.93
CA ILE A 520 -29.95 8.63 1.61
C ILE A 520 -30.69 7.31 1.40
N ASN A 521 -31.77 7.06 2.15
CA ASN A 521 -32.61 5.88 1.95
C ASN A 521 -33.30 5.90 0.58
N GLU A 522 -33.85 7.05 0.16
CA GLU A 522 -34.51 7.22 -1.15
C GLU A 522 -33.52 7.05 -2.32
N VAL A 523 -32.34 7.66 -2.23
CA VAL A 523 -31.36 7.68 -3.34
C VAL A 523 -30.49 6.42 -3.40
N LYS A 524 -30.11 5.86 -2.25
CA LYS A 524 -29.13 4.75 -2.17
C LYS A 524 -29.75 3.41 -1.79
N GLY A 525 -31.05 3.38 -1.49
CA GLY A 525 -31.75 2.17 -1.04
C GLY A 525 -31.27 1.67 0.31
N THR A 526 -30.71 2.56 1.14
CA THR A 526 -30.24 2.19 2.47
C THR A 526 -31.41 1.97 3.43
N GLN A 527 -31.15 1.17 4.47
CA GLN A 527 -32.09 0.93 5.55
C GLN A 527 -31.45 1.36 6.87
N GLY A 528 -32.11 2.27 7.57
CA GLY A 528 -31.74 2.73 8.91
C GLY A 528 -32.50 1.98 10.01
N ARG A 529 -31.86 1.77 11.16
CA ARG A 529 -32.53 1.39 12.41
C ARG A 529 -31.89 2.07 13.60
N THR A 530 -32.68 2.42 14.62
CA THR A 530 -32.15 2.97 15.88
C THR A 530 -31.27 1.96 16.59
N VAL A 531 -30.18 2.41 17.20
CA VAL A 531 -29.30 1.62 18.06
C VAL A 531 -29.39 2.16 19.49
N LYS A 532 -30.02 1.42 20.40
CA LYS A 532 -30.38 1.94 21.74
C LYS A 532 -29.35 1.66 22.83
N ASN A 533 -28.52 0.64 22.66
CA ASN A 533 -27.56 0.22 23.67
C ASN A 533 -26.33 -0.48 23.06
N LEU A 534 -25.34 -0.76 23.90
CA LEU A 534 -24.08 -1.38 23.50
C LEU A 534 -24.25 -2.77 22.88
N THR A 535 -25.19 -3.58 23.40
CA THR A 535 -25.44 -4.94 22.91
C THR A 535 -25.98 -4.89 21.48
N ASP A 536 -26.93 -4.00 21.21
CA ASP A 536 -27.48 -3.78 19.88
C ASP A 536 -26.42 -3.23 18.92
N LEU A 537 -25.56 -2.30 19.37
CA LEU A 537 -24.45 -1.78 18.57
C LEU A 537 -23.47 -2.88 18.16
N LYS A 538 -23.03 -3.71 19.12
CA LYS A 538 -22.11 -4.83 18.84
C LYS A 538 -22.75 -5.83 17.88
N PHE A 539 -23.99 -6.23 18.14
CA PHE A 539 -24.73 -7.12 17.26
C PHE A 539 -24.86 -6.57 15.85
N TYR A 540 -25.16 -5.27 15.71
CA TYR A 540 -25.28 -4.59 14.43
C TYR A 540 -23.95 -4.66 13.65
N LEU A 541 -22.86 -4.22 14.29
CA LEU A 541 -21.54 -4.20 13.68
C LEU A 541 -21.01 -5.61 13.42
N ASP A 542 -21.33 -6.62 14.21
CA ASP A 542 -20.86 -7.99 13.93
C ASP A 542 -21.62 -8.66 12.79
N LYS A 543 -22.94 -8.45 12.70
CA LYS A 543 -23.80 -9.17 11.75
C LYS A 543 -23.85 -8.54 10.37
N ILE A 544 -23.65 -7.24 10.25
CA ILE A 544 -23.81 -6.51 9.00
C ILE A 544 -22.43 -6.05 8.53
N SER A 545 -21.84 -6.78 7.57
CA SER A 545 -20.47 -6.58 7.12
C SER A 545 -20.20 -5.16 6.58
N SER A 546 -21.12 -4.62 5.77
CA SER A 546 -21.07 -3.26 5.21
C SER A 546 -21.86 -2.23 6.01
N GLY A 547 -22.33 -2.57 7.22
CA GLY A 547 -23.11 -1.67 8.05
C GLY A 547 -22.20 -0.75 8.85
N VAL A 548 -22.58 0.52 8.95
CA VAL A 548 -21.97 1.49 9.86
C VAL A 548 -23.06 2.11 10.73
N VAL A 549 -22.66 2.67 11.87
CA VAL A 549 -23.55 3.43 12.75
C VAL A 549 -23.20 4.90 12.60
N HIS A 550 -24.18 5.79 12.64
CA HIS A 550 -23.95 7.22 12.62
C HIS A 550 -24.90 7.92 13.58
N GLY A 551 -24.57 9.14 13.96
CA GLY A 551 -25.44 9.94 14.81
C GLY A 551 -25.01 11.38 14.95
N ILE A 552 -25.72 12.09 15.83
CA ILE A 552 -25.36 13.43 16.30
C ILE A 552 -25.37 13.37 17.82
N GLY A 553 -24.35 13.93 18.44
CA GLY A 553 -24.25 14.08 19.89
C GLY A 553 -23.56 15.39 20.26
N CYS A 554 -23.58 15.74 21.54
CA CYS A 554 -22.84 16.90 22.05
C CYS A 554 -21.33 16.62 22.03
N VAL A 555 -20.54 17.45 21.33
CA VAL A 555 -19.09 17.23 21.18
C VAL A 555 -18.36 17.21 22.53
N GLU A 556 -18.84 17.97 23.49
CA GLU A 556 -18.25 18.07 24.82
C GLU A 556 -18.32 16.78 25.63
N ASP A 557 -19.32 15.93 25.36
CA ASP A 557 -19.42 14.60 25.95
C ASP A 557 -18.75 13.53 25.09
N LEU A 558 -18.66 13.80 23.78
CA LEU A 558 -18.11 12.88 22.80
C LEU A 558 -16.59 12.75 22.98
N ILE A 559 -15.92 13.89 23.12
CA ILE A 559 -14.46 14.05 23.24
C ILE A 559 -14.14 15.13 24.29
N PRO A 560 -14.44 14.88 25.58
CA PRO A 560 -14.32 15.86 26.66
C PRO A 560 -12.88 16.33 26.92
N GLU A 561 -11.88 15.57 26.48
CA GLU A 561 -10.47 15.92 26.59
C GLU A 561 -10.11 17.15 25.74
N GLU A 562 -10.81 17.36 24.62
CA GLU A 562 -10.57 18.45 23.68
C GLU A 562 -11.63 19.54 23.78
N PHE A 563 -12.88 19.17 24.07
CA PHE A 563 -14.01 20.10 24.15
C PHE A 563 -14.60 20.12 25.56
N GLN A 564 -14.19 21.09 26.37
CA GLN A 564 -14.67 21.22 27.73
C GLN A 564 -15.96 22.05 27.79
N ARG A 565 -16.91 21.61 28.63
CA ARG A 565 -18.09 22.42 28.96
C ARG A 565 -17.67 23.64 29.78
N THR A 566 -18.11 24.81 29.33
CA THR A 566 -17.94 26.08 30.05
C THR A 566 -19.20 26.50 30.78
N VAL A 567 -20.37 25.99 30.36
CA VAL A 567 -21.67 26.25 31.00
C VAL A 567 -22.48 24.96 31.17
N MET A 568 -23.44 24.97 32.09
CA MET A 568 -24.40 23.86 32.22
C MET A 568 -25.24 23.74 30.94
N ASN A 569 -25.51 22.51 30.52
CA ASN A 569 -26.27 22.17 29.30
C ASN A 569 -25.63 22.67 27.99
N GLN A 570 -24.33 22.97 27.99
CA GLN A 570 -23.60 23.24 26.74
C GLN A 570 -23.60 21.98 25.85
N CYS A 571 -24.04 22.15 24.61
CA CYS A 571 -24.02 21.12 23.59
C CYS A 571 -23.76 21.75 22.23
N HIS A 572 -22.62 21.45 21.62
CA HIS A 572 -22.43 21.68 20.19
C HIS A 572 -22.74 20.38 19.44
N PRO A 573 -23.83 20.32 18.64
CA PRO A 573 -24.20 19.12 17.90
C PRO A 573 -23.10 18.74 16.91
N MET A 574 -22.56 17.53 17.07
CA MET A 574 -21.49 16.99 16.23
C MET A 574 -21.97 15.71 15.55
N PRO A 575 -22.10 15.71 14.22
CA PRO A 575 -22.31 14.49 13.46
C PRO A 575 -21.08 13.58 13.52
N PHE A 576 -21.30 12.27 13.62
CA PHE A 576 -20.22 11.29 13.66
C PHE A 576 -20.61 9.96 13.04
N ILE A 577 -19.60 9.12 12.77
CA ILE A 577 -19.73 7.73 12.31
C ILE A 577 -18.99 6.81 13.27
N ILE A 578 -19.59 5.68 13.58
CA ILE A 578 -18.97 4.53 14.24
C ILE A 578 -18.92 3.38 13.23
N ASP A 579 -17.72 2.95 12.88
CA ASP A 579 -17.50 1.95 11.85
C ASP A 579 -16.79 0.67 12.35
N GLY A 580 -16.64 0.54 13.67
CA GLY A 580 -16.01 -0.61 14.31
C GLY A 580 -15.98 -0.48 15.82
N TYR A 581 -15.57 -1.55 16.50
CA TYR A 581 -15.31 -1.54 17.93
C TYR A 581 -14.22 -2.54 18.32
N LEU A 582 -13.65 -2.34 19.51
CA LEU A 582 -12.71 -3.27 20.14
C LEU A 582 -12.89 -3.29 21.66
N VAL A 583 -12.49 -4.39 22.28
CA VAL A 583 -12.56 -4.57 23.73
C VAL A 583 -11.15 -4.55 24.29
N LYS A 584 -10.85 -3.60 25.18
CA LYS A 584 -9.58 -3.44 25.89
C LYS A 584 -9.88 -3.32 27.37
N HIS A 585 -9.21 -4.12 28.21
CA HIS A 585 -9.38 -4.08 29.67
C HIS A 585 -10.84 -4.18 30.14
N SER A 586 -11.65 -5.03 29.49
CA SER A 586 -13.10 -5.18 29.72
C SER A 586 -13.97 -3.97 29.34
N GLU A 587 -13.38 -2.90 28.81
CA GLU A 587 -14.08 -1.73 28.29
C GLU A 587 -14.29 -1.85 26.78
N THR A 588 -15.39 -1.29 26.29
CA THR A 588 -15.67 -1.26 24.85
C THR A 588 -15.34 0.12 24.28
N TRP A 589 -14.36 0.13 23.40
CA TRP A 589 -13.91 1.29 22.64
C TRP A 589 -14.50 1.21 21.24
N LEU A 590 -15.08 2.31 20.78
CA LEU A 590 -15.68 2.45 19.47
C LEU A 590 -14.73 3.20 18.54
N VAL A 591 -14.68 2.78 17.28
CA VAL A 591 -13.94 3.47 16.24
C VAL A 591 -14.81 4.63 15.76
N LEU A 592 -14.50 5.83 16.24
CA LEU A 592 -15.24 7.06 15.99
C LEU A 592 -14.57 7.89 14.90
N ARG A 593 -15.40 8.49 14.06
CA ARG A 593 -15.01 9.54 13.12
C ARG A 593 -15.98 10.69 13.29
N ALA A 594 -15.61 11.69 14.08
CA ALA A 594 -16.38 12.93 14.15
C ALA A 594 -16.26 13.65 12.81
N ALA A 595 -17.26 14.44 12.45
CA ALA A 595 -17.28 15.16 11.19
C ALA A 595 -16.08 16.13 11.01
N ILE A 596 -15.45 16.55 12.11
CA ILE A 596 -14.27 17.42 12.15
C ILE A 596 -12.93 16.66 12.06
N ASP A 597 -12.91 15.35 12.31
CA ASP A 597 -11.69 14.53 12.31
C ASP A 597 -11.19 14.26 10.89
N ASP A 598 -9.89 14.01 10.72
CA ASP A 598 -9.36 13.44 9.47
C ASP A 598 -9.93 12.02 9.21
N ILE A 599 -10.42 11.77 7.99
CA ILE A 599 -10.99 10.47 7.60
C ILE A 599 -9.98 9.31 7.64
N HIS A 600 -8.67 9.57 7.67
CA HIS A 600 -7.66 8.51 7.82
C HIS A 600 -7.11 8.38 9.24
N THR A 601 -7.68 9.12 10.18
CA THR A 601 -7.21 9.18 11.58
C THR A 601 -8.39 9.06 12.54
N PRO A 602 -9.09 7.91 12.55
CA PRO A 602 -10.19 7.67 13.47
C PRO A 602 -9.72 7.70 14.94
N ARG A 603 -10.64 8.07 15.82
CA ARG A 603 -10.46 8.08 17.28
C ARG A 603 -11.02 6.82 17.90
N LEU A 604 -10.44 6.40 19.02
CA LEU A 604 -11.02 5.38 19.89
C LEU A 604 -11.72 6.08 21.04
N VAL A 605 -13.03 5.89 21.15
CA VAL A 605 -13.86 6.55 22.17
C VAL A 605 -14.66 5.52 22.94
N LEU A 606 -14.75 5.69 24.27
CA LEU A 606 -15.53 4.79 25.12
C LEU A 606 -17.01 4.86 24.78
N TRP A 607 -17.70 3.72 24.86
CA TRP A 607 -19.15 3.65 24.66
C TRP A 607 -19.92 4.65 25.53
N GLN A 608 -19.50 4.84 26.78
CA GLN A 608 -20.12 5.77 27.73
C GLN A 608 -20.15 7.21 27.19
N ASN A 609 -19.07 7.67 26.56
CA ASN A 609 -18.98 9.00 25.96
C ASN A 609 -19.98 9.14 24.80
N ILE A 610 -20.05 8.14 23.91
CA ILE A 610 -21.03 8.13 22.82
C ILE A 610 -22.46 8.18 23.38
N PHE A 611 -22.77 7.32 24.35
CA PHE A 611 -24.10 7.22 24.91
C PHE A 611 -24.54 8.52 25.59
N ASN A 612 -23.68 9.09 26.42
CA ASN A 612 -23.94 10.35 27.12
C ASN A 612 -24.11 11.51 26.13
N SER A 613 -23.24 11.58 25.12
CA SER A 613 -23.28 12.59 24.05
C SER A 613 -24.59 12.56 23.25
N VAL A 614 -25.04 11.36 22.87
CA VAL A 614 -26.32 11.19 22.15
C VAL A 614 -27.51 11.48 23.07
N SER A 615 -27.46 11.06 24.34
CA SER A 615 -28.53 11.31 25.31
C SER A 615 -28.71 12.80 25.56
N ALA A 616 -27.62 13.53 25.83
CA ALA A 616 -27.65 14.97 26.06
C ALA A 616 -28.20 15.72 24.83
N HIS A 617 -27.77 15.32 23.62
CA HIS A 617 -28.31 15.89 22.39
C HIS A 617 -29.80 15.56 22.20
N SER A 618 -30.21 14.34 22.50
CA SER A 618 -31.61 13.91 22.39
C SER A 618 -32.55 14.73 23.27
N GLU A 619 -32.11 15.19 24.44
CA GLU A 619 -32.91 16.04 25.35
C GLU A 619 -33.07 17.48 24.82
N LEU A 620 -32.11 17.94 24.02
CA LEU A 620 -32.12 19.28 23.40
C LEU A 620 -32.75 19.27 22.01
N HIS A 621 -32.93 18.10 21.41
CA HIS A 621 -33.49 17.95 20.08
C HIS A 621 -35.00 18.28 20.07
N PRO A 622 -35.52 19.08 19.11
CA PRO A 622 -36.92 19.54 19.12
C PRO A 622 -37.99 18.44 19.21
N LEU A 623 -37.70 17.26 18.68
CA LEU A 623 -38.59 16.09 18.71
C LEU A 623 -38.24 15.05 19.80
N ASN A 624 -37.30 15.35 20.70
CA ASN A 624 -36.77 14.40 21.68
C ASN A 624 -36.29 13.07 21.05
N THR A 625 -35.66 13.16 19.88
CA THR A 625 -35.31 12.01 19.06
C THR A 625 -33.95 11.46 19.44
N TRP A 626 -33.91 10.14 19.70
CA TRP A 626 -32.64 9.42 19.83
C TRP A 626 -31.92 9.37 18.48
N THR A 627 -30.73 9.95 18.39
CA THR A 627 -30.02 10.22 17.12
C THR A 627 -28.94 9.18 16.75
N LEU A 628 -28.91 8.00 17.37
CA LEU A 628 -27.96 6.94 17.01
C LEU A 628 -28.61 5.86 16.13
N TYR A 629 -28.14 5.74 14.89
CA TYR A 629 -28.72 4.85 13.87
C TYR A 629 -27.68 3.98 13.18
N GLY A 630 -27.98 2.69 13.07
CA GLY A 630 -27.27 1.78 12.16
C GLY A 630 -27.85 1.89 10.76
N ILE A 631 -26.99 2.10 9.76
CA ILE A 631 -27.34 2.20 8.34
C ILE A 631 -26.62 1.11 7.51
N LYS A 632 -27.40 0.41 6.67
CA LYS A 632 -26.93 -0.66 5.78
C LYS A 632 -27.51 -0.48 4.39
N LYS A 633 -26.92 -1.18 3.41
CA LYS A 633 -27.48 -1.35 2.07
C LYS A 633 -28.27 -2.64 1.97
#